data_AF-A0A0Q8QTD3-F1
#
_entry.id   AF-A0A0Q8QTD3-F1
#
_cell.length_a   1.000
_cell.length_b   1.000
_cell.length_c   1.000
_cell.angle_alpha   90.00
_cell.angle_beta   90.00
_cell.angle_gamma   90.00
#
_symmetry.space_group_name_H-M   'P 1'
#
loop_
_entity.id
_entity.type
_entity.pdbx_description
1 polymer ?
#
loop_
_entity_poly.entity_id
_entity_poly.type
_entity_poly.pdbx_seq_one_letter_code
_entity_poly.pdbx_strand_id
1 'polypeptide(L)'
;MFKAGTWVGAGRWPNQNSHPDQWHKPLRGQVIDFCDVRAWANTIQFPEDVPHAGDVMSVALRMKAQGTLNGLTPVCWDFVTHRRVLWEKTAALRSYEDDVLLWKAAKAMRADEIQHPRRRKPRDIREFLPEQQKHLALA
;
A
#
# COMPACT_ATOMS: atom_id res chain seq x y z
N MET A 1 1.50 -11.15 -8.72
CA MET A 1 1.27 -9.76 -9.18
C MET A 1 -0.20 -9.46 -8.99
N PHE A 2 -0.54 -8.34 -8.34
CA PHE A 2 -1.95 -7.97 -8.16
C PHE A 2 -2.58 -7.65 -9.52
N LYS A 3 -3.86 -8.00 -9.69
CA LYS A 3 -4.60 -7.68 -10.92
C LYS A 3 -4.95 -6.20 -10.94
N ALA A 4 -4.96 -5.58 -12.12
CA ALA A 4 -5.52 -4.25 -12.28
C ALA A 4 -6.97 -4.20 -11.77
N GLY A 5 -7.31 -3.12 -11.07
CA GLY A 5 -8.58 -2.93 -10.38
C GLY A 5 -8.60 -3.42 -8.93
N THR A 6 -7.65 -4.26 -8.50
CA THR A 6 -7.59 -4.76 -7.12
C THR A 6 -7.29 -3.62 -6.13
N TRP A 7 -8.04 -3.60 -5.02
CA TRP A 7 -7.78 -2.71 -3.89
C TRP A 7 -6.67 -3.26 -3.00
N VAL A 8 -5.66 -2.44 -2.77
CA VAL A 8 -4.47 -2.78 -2.00
C VAL A 8 -4.22 -1.78 -0.88
N GLY A 9 -3.53 -2.27 0.15
CA GLY A 9 -2.89 -1.48 1.19
C GLY A 9 -1.37 -1.69 1.16
N ALA A 10 -0.66 -0.89 1.94
CA ALA A 10 0.81 -0.92 2.00
C ALA A 10 1.35 -0.51 3.37
N GLY A 11 0.54 -0.62 4.44
CA GLY A 11 0.93 -0.16 5.77
C GLY A 11 0.99 1.36 5.91
N ARG A 12 0.34 2.10 4.99
CA ARG A 12 0.27 3.56 5.02
C ARG A 12 -0.90 3.97 5.93
N TRP A 13 -0.63 4.09 7.23
CA TRP A 13 -1.64 4.43 8.23
C TRP A 13 -1.44 5.89 8.69
N PRO A 14 -2.35 6.82 8.31
CA PRO A 14 -2.17 8.22 8.67
C PRO A 14 -2.18 8.42 10.19
N ASN A 15 -1.28 9.27 10.67
CA ASN A 15 -1.05 9.55 12.10
C ASN A 15 -0.63 8.34 12.94
N GLN A 16 -0.05 7.29 12.36
CA GLN A 16 0.40 6.10 13.10
C GLN A 16 1.40 6.37 14.23
N ASN A 17 2.10 7.51 14.20
CA ASN A 17 3.03 7.89 15.26
C ASN A 17 2.36 8.68 16.41
N SER A 18 1.08 9.02 16.28
CA SER A 18 0.29 9.73 17.28
C SER A 18 -0.40 8.76 18.25
N HIS A 19 -1.19 9.28 19.21
CA HIS A 19 -2.08 8.47 20.04
C HIS A 19 -3.00 7.60 19.15
N PRO A 20 -3.26 6.32 19.48
CA PRO A 20 -4.04 5.40 18.63
C PRO A 20 -5.43 5.93 18.25
N ASP A 21 -6.06 6.75 19.10
CA ASP A 21 -7.35 7.39 18.80
C ASP A 21 -7.30 8.36 17.62
N GLN A 22 -6.13 8.92 17.32
CA GLN A 22 -5.91 9.85 16.22
C GLN A 22 -5.52 9.14 14.91
N TRP A 23 -5.33 7.82 14.94
CA TRP A 23 -5.00 7.04 13.75
C TRP A 23 -6.21 6.98 12.82
N HIS A 24 -6.03 7.41 11.58
CA HIS A 24 -7.04 7.24 10.54
C HIS A 24 -6.94 5.86 9.89
N LYS A 25 -7.98 5.48 9.13
CA LYS A 25 -7.99 4.23 8.37
C LYS A 25 -6.80 4.19 7.39
N PRO A 26 -6.30 2.99 7.05
CA PRO A 26 -5.26 2.83 6.04
C PRO A 26 -5.66 3.49 4.72
N LEU A 27 -4.69 4.10 4.05
CA LEU A 27 -4.89 4.61 2.71
C LEU A 27 -5.21 3.46 1.76
N ARG A 28 -6.20 3.67 0.89
CA ARG A 28 -6.64 2.69 -0.10
C ARG A 28 -6.00 3.01 -1.44
N GLY A 29 -5.35 2.03 -2.04
CA GLY A 29 -4.79 2.12 -3.39
C GLY A 29 -5.52 1.19 -4.35
N GLN A 30 -5.70 1.61 -5.61
CA GLN A 30 -6.16 0.73 -6.67
C GLN A 30 -4.98 0.40 -7.58
N VAL A 31 -4.74 -0.88 -7.81
CA VAL A 31 -3.77 -1.32 -8.82
C VAL A 31 -4.27 -0.90 -10.20
N ILE A 32 -3.42 -0.24 -10.97
CA ILE A 32 -3.73 0.13 -12.35
C ILE A 32 -2.88 -0.68 -13.32
N ASP A 33 -3.25 -0.65 -14.60
CA ASP A 33 -2.46 -1.33 -15.61
C ASP A 33 -1.12 -0.61 -15.82
N PHE A 34 -0.06 -1.37 -16.09
CA PHE A 34 1.28 -0.80 -16.31
C PHE A 34 1.39 -0.06 -17.66
N CYS A 35 0.42 -0.20 -18.56
CA CYS A 35 0.28 0.59 -19.77
C CYS A 35 -0.68 1.78 -19.60
N ASP A 36 -1.23 2.02 -18.41
CA ASP A 36 -2.09 3.17 -18.15
C ASP A 36 -1.27 4.47 -18.18
N VAL A 37 -1.72 5.46 -18.96
CA VAL A 37 -1.03 6.77 -19.11
C VAL A 37 -0.77 7.45 -17.77
N ARG A 38 -1.66 7.25 -16.77
CA ARG A 38 -1.52 7.84 -15.43
C ARG A 38 -0.36 7.24 -14.65
N ALA A 39 0.07 6.02 -14.97
CA ALA A 39 1.26 5.41 -14.39
C ALA A 39 2.57 6.06 -14.87
N TRP A 40 2.51 6.73 -16.02
CA TRP A 40 3.67 7.30 -16.69
C TRP A 40 3.70 8.82 -16.69
N ALA A 41 2.58 9.48 -16.37
CA ALA A 41 2.53 10.92 -16.20
C ALA A 41 3.62 11.43 -15.23
N ASN A 42 4.33 12.47 -15.64
CA ASN A 42 5.41 13.10 -14.89
C ASN A 42 6.55 12.12 -14.48
N THR A 43 6.82 11.11 -15.31
CA THR A 43 7.98 10.20 -15.12
C THR A 43 9.19 10.69 -15.91
N ILE A 44 10.36 10.08 -15.69
CA ILE A 44 11.58 10.40 -16.45
C ILE A 44 11.37 10.14 -17.96
N GLN A 45 10.62 9.09 -18.30
CA GLN A 45 10.31 8.73 -19.68
C GLN A 45 9.28 9.67 -20.31
N PHE A 46 8.42 10.28 -19.50
CA PHE A 46 7.34 11.17 -19.93
C PHE A 46 7.23 12.35 -18.96
N PRO A 47 8.04 13.41 -19.13
CA PRO A 47 8.06 14.59 -18.26
C PRO A 47 6.87 15.53 -18.56
N GLU A 48 5.69 14.96 -18.75
CA GLU A 48 4.44 15.64 -19.08
C GLU A 48 3.28 14.99 -18.31
N ASP A 49 2.21 15.77 -18.07
CA ASP A 49 1.08 15.32 -17.25
C ASP A 49 0.15 14.35 -17.99
N VAL A 50 0.05 14.48 -19.31
CA VAL A 50 -0.83 13.66 -20.15
C VAL A 50 -0.04 13.07 -21.31
N PRO A 51 0.70 11.97 -21.09
CA PRO A 51 1.48 11.36 -22.15
C PRO A 51 0.61 10.65 -23.19
N HIS A 52 1.09 10.64 -24.42
CA HIS A 52 0.38 10.00 -25.52
C HIS A 52 0.34 8.47 -25.34
N ALA A 53 -0.86 7.89 -25.44
CA ALA A 53 -1.09 6.48 -25.09
C ALA A 53 -0.29 5.49 -25.94
N GLY A 54 -0.06 5.80 -27.23
CA GLY A 54 0.74 4.95 -28.12
C GLY A 54 2.21 4.87 -27.71
N ASP A 55 2.76 5.97 -27.22
CA ASP A 55 4.15 6.04 -26.79
C ASP A 55 4.33 5.34 -25.44
N VAL A 56 3.39 5.55 -24.51
CA VAL A 56 3.34 4.84 -23.22
C VAL A 56 3.31 3.33 -23.43
N MET A 57 2.43 2.82 -24.30
CA MET A 57 2.34 1.39 -24.59
C MET A 57 3.68 0.83 -25.07
N SER A 58 4.32 1.51 -26.02
CA SER A 58 5.59 1.08 -26.60
C SER A 58 6.71 1.05 -25.55
N VAL A 59 6.82 2.09 -24.71
CA VAL A 59 7.83 2.18 -23.64
C VAL A 59 7.56 1.15 -22.55
N ALA A 60 6.30 1.01 -22.10
CA ALA A 60 5.90 0.09 -21.05
C ALA A 60 6.19 -1.37 -21.43
N LEU A 61 5.84 -1.78 -22.65
CA LEU A 61 6.14 -3.12 -23.15
C LEU A 61 7.64 -3.37 -23.27
N ARG A 62 8.41 -2.40 -23.78
CA ARG A 62 9.87 -2.49 -23.85
C ARG A 62 10.50 -2.67 -22.47
N MET A 63 10.10 -1.85 -21.48
CA MET A 63 10.64 -1.93 -20.12
C MET A 63 10.22 -3.21 -19.40
N LYS A 64 9.03 -3.74 -19.69
CA LYS A 64 8.61 -5.06 -19.21
C LYS A 64 9.47 -6.18 -19.80
N ALA A 65 9.74 -6.16 -21.11
CA ALA A 65 10.61 -7.13 -21.77
C ALA A 65 12.05 -7.10 -21.24
N GLN A 66 12.54 -5.92 -20.87
CA GLN A 66 13.85 -5.72 -20.23
C GLN A 66 13.88 -6.10 -18.74
N GLY A 67 12.74 -6.45 -18.15
CA GLY A 67 12.62 -6.82 -16.74
C GLY A 67 12.74 -5.64 -15.77
N THR A 68 12.77 -4.39 -16.24
CA THR A 68 12.90 -3.19 -15.39
C THR A 68 11.67 -2.97 -14.51
N LEU A 69 10.52 -3.50 -14.92
CA LEU A 69 9.26 -3.43 -14.18
C LEU A 69 9.04 -4.65 -13.25
N ASN A 70 10.00 -5.56 -13.15
CA ASN A 70 9.86 -6.76 -12.33
C ASN A 70 9.75 -6.40 -10.84
N GLY A 71 8.71 -6.89 -10.18
CA GLY A 71 8.46 -6.60 -8.76
C GLY A 71 7.97 -5.18 -8.48
N LEU A 72 7.59 -4.42 -9.51
CA LEU A 72 6.93 -3.13 -9.39
C LEU A 72 5.46 -3.24 -9.79
N THR A 73 4.61 -2.47 -9.13
CA THR A 73 3.18 -2.42 -9.40
C THR A 73 2.71 -0.97 -9.30
N PRO A 74 2.13 -0.40 -10.36
CA PRO A 74 1.60 0.94 -10.30
C PRO A 74 0.28 0.94 -9.54
N VAL A 75 0.18 1.82 -8.54
CA VAL A 75 -0.98 1.94 -7.66
C VAL A 75 -1.43 3.39 -7.62
N CYS A 76 -2.71 3.61 -7.91
CA CYS A 76 -3.37 4.90 -7.72
C CYS A 76 -3.88 4.99 -6.28
N TRP A 77 -3.17 5.76 -5.45
CA TRP A 77 -3.50 5.99 -4.04
C TRP A 77 -4.53 7.10 -3.88
N ASP A 78 -5.50 6.86 -3.00
CA ASP A 78 -6.48 7.85 -2.56
C ASP A 78 -6.05 8.46 -1.22
N PHE A 79 -5.54 9.70 -1.26
CA PHE A 79 -5.12 10.47 -0.09
C PHE A 79 -6.26 11.32 0.50
N VAL A 80 -7.52 11.05 0.12
CA VAL A 80 -8.72 11.82 0.48
C VAL A 80 -8.78 13.20 -0.18
N THR A 81 -7.70 13.97 -0.11
CA THR A 81 -7.62 15.32 -0.72
C THR A 81 -7.23 15.28 -2.20
N HIS A 82 -6.51 14.24 -2.60
CA HIS A 82 -6.03 14.07 -3.97
C HIS A 82 -5.77 12.59 -4.25
N ARG A 83 -5.57 12.28 -5.53
CA ARG A 83 -5.12 10.96 -5.98
C ARG A 83 -3.75 11.07 -6.61
N ARG A 84 -2.92 10.07 -6.40
CA ARG A 84 -1.58 10.02 -6.98
C ARG A 84 -1.21 8.59 -7.34
N VAL A 85 -0.63 8.42 -8.52
CA VAL A 85 -0.06 7.14 -8.91
C VAL A 85 1.38 7.04 -8.41
N LEU A 86 1.70 5.92 -7.77
CA LEU A 86 3.06 5.58 -7.34
C LEU A 86 3.39 4.16 -7.82
N TRP A 87 4.64 3.96 -8.23
CA TRP A 87 5.18 2.64 -8.50
C TRP A 87 5.65 2.02 -7.18
N GLU A 88 4.91 1.04 -6.69
CA GLU A 88 5.17 0.37 -5.42
C GLU A 88 5.90 -0.94 -5.64
N LYS A 89 6.71 -1.35 -4.66
CA LYS A 89 7.27 -2.71 -4.63
C LYS A 89 6.12 -3.68 -4.42
N THR A 90 5.94 -4.65 -5.32
CA THR A 90 4.86 -5.64 -5.22
C THR A 90 4.90 -6.40 -3.89
N ALA A 91 6.09 -6.63 -3.34
CA ALA A 91 6.27 -7.31 -2.04
C ALA A 91 5.79 -6.49 -0.84
N ALA A 92 5.70 -5.16 -0.96
CA ALA A 92 5.19 -4.29 0.11
C ALA A 92 3.65 -4.15 0.07
N LEU A 93 3.02 -4.61 -1.01
CA LEU A 93 1.57 -4.53 -1.19
C LEU A 93 0.88 -5.74 -0.55
N ARG A 94 -0.27 -5.49 0.04
CA ARG A 94 -1.21 -6.50 0.55
C ARG A 94 -2.63 -6.14 0.15
N SER A 95 -3.58 -7.05 0.34
CA SER A 95 -4.98 -6.70 0.11
C SER A 95 -5.37 -5.55 1.05
N TYR A 96 -6.27 -4.68 0.60
CA TYR A 96 -6.73 -3.58 1.46
C TYR A 96 -7.41 -4.11 2.74
N GLU A 97 -8.10 -5.25 2.64
CA GLU A 97 -8.76 -5.90 3.77
C GLU A 97 -7.75 -6.35 4.82
N ASP A 98 -6.64 -6.98 4.40
CA ASP A 98 -5.55 -7.39 5.30
C ASP A 98 -4.89 -6.18 5.97
N ASP A 99 -4.70 -5.08 5.23
CA ASP A 99 -4.10 -3.86 5.79
C ASP A 99 -5.02 -3.20 6.84
N VAL A 100 -6.34 -3.27 6.64
CA VAL A 100 -7.33 -2.83 7.64
C VAL A 100 -7.33 -3.72 8.88
N LEU A 101 -7.18 -5.04 8.72
CA LEU A 101 -7.08 -5.96 9.85
C LEU A 101 -5.80 -5.70 10.66
N LEU A 102 -4.66 -5.56 10.00
CA LEU A 102 -3.39 -5.21 10.63
C LEU A 102 -3.47 -3.85 11.34
N TRP A 103 -4.11 -2.86 10.73
CA TRP A 103 -4.32 -1.56 11.35
C TRP A 103 -5.16 -1.65 12.63
N LYS A 104 -6.26 -2.41 12.62
CA LYS A 104 -7.09 -2.64 13.83
C LYS A 104 -6.28 -3.33 14.93
N ALA A 105 -5.52 -4.36 14.57
CA ALA A 105 -4.67 -5.09 15.50
C ALA A 105 -3.58 -4.19 16.10
N ALA A 106 -2.88 -3.41 15.27
CA ALA A 106 -1.85 -2.47 15.71
C ALA A 106 -2.43 -1.36 16.61
N LYS A 107 -3.61 -0.84 16.27
CA LYS A 107 -4.31 0.15 17.10
C LYS A 107 -4.69 -0.42 18.47
N ALA A 108 -5.20 -1.65 18.51
CA ALA A 108 -5.54 -2.34 19.76
C ALA A 108 -4.30 -2.66 20.61
N MET A 109 -3.23 -3.13 19.99
CA MET A 109 -1.94 -3.37 20.64
C MET A 109 -1.39 -2.08 21.28
N ARG A 110 -1.41 -0.98 20.53
CA ARG A 110 -0.93 0.32 21.04
C ARG A 110 -1.79 0.85 22.19
N ALA A 111 -3.10 0.66 22.14
CA ALA A 111 -4.00 1.03 23.23
C ALA A 111 -3.73 0.19 24.50
N ASP A 112 -3.50 -1.11 24.34
CA ASP A 112 -3.15 -2.01 25.44
C ASP A 112 -1.79 -1.66 26.08
N GLU A 113 -0.79 -1.27 25.28
CA GLU A 113 0.49 -0.76 25.79
C GLU A 113 0.32 0.49 26.67
N ILE A 114 -0.51 1.43 26.24
CA ILE A 114 -0.80 2.67 26.98
C ILE A 114 -1.54 2.38 28.29
N GLN A 115 -2.48 1.44 28.27
CA GLN A 115 -3.25 1.03 29.46
C GLN A 115 -2.41 0.25 30.48
N HIS A 116 -1.32 -0.38 30.06
CA HIS A 116 -0.47 -1.23 30.90
C HIS A 116 0.99 -0.76 30.93
N PRO A 117 1.29 0.47 31.42
CA PRO A 117 2.62 1.07 31.32
C PRO A 117 3.70 0.33 32.12
N ARG A 118 3.32 -0.52 33.08
CA ARG A 118 4.25 -1.33 33.89
C ARG A 118 4.63 -2.67 33.24
N ARG A 119 4.07 -3.00 32.08
CA ARG A 119 4.33 -4.29 31.42
C ARG A 119 5.75 -4.28 30.82
N ARG A 120 6.56 -5.27 31.20
CA ARG A 120 7.97 -5.37 30.76
C ARG A 120 8.15 -5.86 29.32
N LYS A 121 7.18 -6.61 28.79
CA LYS A 121 7.22 -7.17 27.44
C LYS A 121 5.92 -6.80 26.70
N PRO A 122 5.99 -6.14 25.53
CA PRO A 122 4.82 -5.90 24.70
C PRO A 122 4.25 -7.24 24.20
N ARG A 123 2.93 -7.29 24.04
CA ARG A 123 2.24 -8.46 23.47
C ARG A 123 2.49 -8.53 21.97
N ASP A 124 2.46 -9.74 21.41
CA ASP A 124 2.62 -9.91 19.96
C ASP A 124 1.35 -9.41 19.25
N ILE A 125 1.51 -8.73 18.11
CA ILE A 125 0.38 -8.28 17.27
C ILE A 125 -0.53 -9.45 16.86
N ARG A 126 0.00 -10.69 16.79
CA ARG A 126 -0.77 -11.92 16.55
C ARG A 126 -1.87 -12.17 17.56
N GLU A 127 -1.71 -11.67 18.77
CA GLU A 127 -2.71 -11.79 19.84
C GLU A 127 -3.92 -10.86 19.62
N PHE A 128 -3.79 -9.87 18.73
CA PHE A 128 -4.83 -8.91 18.38
C PHE A 128 -5.42 -9.17 16.98
N LEU A 129 -4.94 -10.20 16.29
CA LEU A 129 -5.45 -10.67 15.00
C LEU A 129 -6.39 -11.86 15.18
N PRO A 130 -7.42 -12.01 14.33
CA PRO A 130 -8.23 -13.23 14.30
C PRO A 130 -7.38 -14.45 13.94
N GLU A 131 -7.75 -15.64 14.43
CA GLU A 131 -6.92 -16.84 14.30
C GLU A 131 -6.53 -17.18 12.87
N GLN A 132 -7.47 -17.02 11.93
CA GLN A 132 -7.28 -17.29 10.51
C GLN A 132 -6.24 -16.35 9.86
N GLN A 133 -5.98 -15.19 10.46
CA GLN A 133 -5.16 -14.10 9.91
C GLN A 133 -3.86 -13.87 10.69
N LYS A 134 -3.50 -14.74 11.64
CA LYS A 134 -2.23 -14.65 12.40
C LYS A 134 -0.99 -14.67 11.49
N HIS A 135 -1.09 -15.27 10.30
CA HIS A 135 -0.02 -15.31 9.30
C HIS A 135 0.35 -13.92 8.75
N LEU A 136 -0.55 -12.93 8.83
CA LEU A 136 -0.28 -11.56 8.37
C LEU A 136 0.80 -10.86 9.20
N ALA A 137 1.05 -11.30 10.44
CA ALA A 137 2.09 -10.74 11.30
C ALA A 137 3.52 -11.19 10.95
N LEU A 138 3.67 -12.12 10.00
CA LEU A 138 4.95 -12.68 9.55
C LEU A 138 5.40 -12.12 8.20
N ALA A 139 4.58 -11.29 7.55
CA ALA A 139 4.77 -10.80 6.19
C ALA A 139 5.49 -9.45 6.14
#